data_AF-A0A968Y325-F1
#
_entry.id   AF-A0A968Y325-F1
#
_cell.length_a   1.000
_cell.length_b   1.000
_cell.length_c   1.000
_cell.angle_alpha   90.00
_cell.angle_beta   90.00
_cell.angle_gamma   90.00
#
_symmetry.space_group_name_H-M   'P 1'
#
loop_
_entity.id
_entity.type
_entity.pdbx_description
1 polymer ?
#
loop_
_entity_poly.entity_id
_entity_poly.type
_entity_poly.pdbx_seq_one_letter_code
_entity_poly.pdbx_strand_id
1 'polypeptide(L)'
;MNLQFREIKLPPIPGDRQPEKLKTASNFILTSKPKVPEVKGRSLRKLEEIIADIEGDRADNIDRLEWTYCLQAKTEWDIKNPDKASETSQAIWQIARDNSPLKQQLLWRVAIDRIQQNYLSQLEVQSLNEETVK
;
A
#
# COMPACT_ATOMS: atom_id res chain seq x y z
N MET A 1 0.65 -31.14 22.44
CA MET A 1 -0.50 -31.06 21.52
C MET A 1 0.00 -31.43 20.13
N ASN A 2 -0.39 -32.59 19.60
CA ASN A 2 0.22 -33.19 18.41
C ASN A 2 -0.63 -32.83 17.17
N LEU A 3 -0.12 -31.94 16.31
CA LEU A 3 -0.81 -31.53 15.08
C LEU A 3 -0.42 -32.49 13.96
N GLN A 4 -1.34 -33.38 13.58
CA GLN A 4 -1.18 -34.20 12.38
C GLN A 4 -1.78 -33.48 11.18
N PHE A 5 -0.92 -33.08 10.25
CA PHE A 5 -1.36 -32.56 8.95
C PHE A 5 -1.81 -33.73 8.08
N ARG A 6 -3.06 -33.67 7.63
CA ARG A 6 -3.58 -34.63 6.64
C ARG A 6 -3.30 -34.08 5.26
N GLU A 7 -2.76 -34.94 4.41
CA GLU A 7 -2.52 -34.65 3.01
C GLU A 7 -3.87 -34.45 2.30
N ILE A 8 -4.11 -33.25 1.77
CA ILE A 8 -5.32 -32.93 1.02
C ILE A 8 -5.14 -33.50 -0.39
N LYS A 9 -5.88 -34.56 -0.72
CA LYS A 9 -5.95 -35.07 -2.09
C LYS A 9 -6.73 -34.08 -2.94
N LEU A 10 -6.02 -33.25 -3.69
CA LEU A 10 -6.63 -32.34 -4.66
C LEU A 10 -7.29 -33.17 -5.77
N PRO A 11 -8.48 -32.78 -6.24
CA PRO A 11 -9.09 -33.42 -7.40
C PRO A 11 -8.18 -33.25 -8.62
N PRO A 12 -8.13 -34.26 -9.53
CA PRO A 12 -7.34 -34.16 -10.75
C PRO A 12 -7.82 -32.97 -11.56
N ILE A 13 -6.87 -32.13 -12.00
CA ILE A 13 -7.15 -30.96 -12.81
C ILE A 13 -7.88 -31.43 -14.08
N PRO A 14 -9.08 -30.91 -14.40
CA PRO A 14 -9.80 -31.27 -15.61
C PRO A 14 -8.90 -31.05 -16.83
N GLY A 15 -8.89 -32.00 -17.77
CA GLY A 15 -7.93 -32.06 -18.88
C GLY A 15 -7.87 -30.83 -19.80
N ASP A 16 -8.80 -29.88 -19.68
CA ASP A 16 -8.82 -28.61 -20.42
C ASP A 16 -8.00 -27.49 -19.75
N ARG A 17 -7.53 -27.71 -18.52
CA ARG A 17 -6.70 -26.76 -17.75
C ARG A 17 -5.22 -27.19 -17.64
N GLN A 18 -4.79 -28.12 -18.48
CA GLN A 18 -3.37 -28.46 -18.60
C GLN A 18 -2.61 -27.30 -19.26
N PRO A 19 -1.41 -26.93 -18.77
CA PRO A 19 -0.65 -25.80 -19.27
C PRO A 19 -0.30 -25.94 -20.76
N GLU A 20 -0.16 -27.18 -21.24
CA GLU A 20 0.11 -27.52 -22.65
C GLU A 20 -1.03 -27.17 -23.60
N LYS A 21 -2.27 -27.07 -23.07
CA LYS A 21 -3.48 -26.67 -23.81
C LYS A 21 -3.83 -25.20 -23.62
N LEU A 22 -3.13 -24.48 -22.74
CA LEU A 22 -3.23 -23.03 -22.67
C LEU A 22 -2.56 -22.48 -23.93
N LYS A 23 -3.37 -22.21 -24.95
CA LYS A 23 -2.91 -21.44 -26.12
C LYS A 23 -2.37 -20.13 -25.59
N THR A 24 -1.05 -19.98 -25.59
CA THR A 24 -0.40 -18.71 -25.28
C THR A 24 -1.07 -17.65 -26.13
N ALA A 25 -1.65 -16.66 -25.46
CA ALA A 25 -2.34 -15.51 -26.03
C ALA A 25 -1.36 -14.57 -26.79
N SER A 26 -0.40 -15.12 -27.53
CA SER A 26 0.63 -14.38 -28.25
C SER A 26 0.10 -13.70 -29.52
N ASN A 27 -1.13 -14.02 -29.93
CA ASN A 27 -1.75 -13.51 -31.17
C ASN A 27 -3.01 -12.67 -30.90
N PHE A 28 -3.18 -12.11 -29.69
CA PHE A 28 -4.17 -11.05 -29.50
C PHE A 28 -3.68 -9.79 -30.23
N ILE A 29 -3.95 -9.73 -31.53
CA ILE A 29 -4.09 -8.44 -32.20
C ILE A 29 -5.29 -7.79 -31.51
N LEU A 30 -5.04 -6.77 -30.68
CA LEU A 30 -6.08 -5.91 -30.12
C LEU A 30 -6.82 -5.21 -31.27
N THR A 31 -7.77 -5.89 -31.90
CA THR A 31 -8.60 -5.34 -33.00
C THR A 31 -9.70 -4.42 -32.48
N SER A 32 -9.96 -4.44 -31.18
CA SER A 32 -10.83 -3.48 -30.51
C SER A 32 -10.09 -2.87 -29.32
N LYS A 33 -9.94 -1.54 -29.32
CA LYS A 33 -9.58 -0.82 -28.10
C LYS A 33 -10.55 -1.27 -27.00
N PRO A 34 -10.07 -1.71 -25.83
CA PRO A 34 -10.97 -2.02 -24.72
C PRO A 34 -11.87 -0.80 -24.51
N LYS A 35 -13.17 -1.03 -24.41
CA LYS A 35 -14.16 0.01 -24.11
C LYS A 35 -14.00 0.37 -22.63
N VAL A 36 -12.85 0.98 -22.31
CA VAL A 36 -12.57 1.54 -21.00
C VAL A 36 -13.54 2.70 -20.85
N PRO A 37 -14.38 2.72 -19.80
CA PRO A 37 -15.19 3.88 -19.50
C PRO A 37 -14.27 5.10 -19.50
N GLU A 38 -14.65 6.15 -20.21
CA GLU A 38 -13.93 7.41 -20.15
C GLU A 38 -14.05 7.91 -18.72
N VAL A 39 -13.02 7.66 -17.91
CA VAL A 39 -12.98 8.09 -16.52
C VAL A 39 -12.82 9.61 -16.58
N LYS A 40 -13.93 10.33 -16.47
CA LYS A 40 -13.96 11.76 -16.17
C LYS A 40 -13.49 11.95 -14.72
N GLY A 41 -12.23 11.60 -14.45
CA GLY A 41 -11.59 11.85 -13.17
C GLY A 41 -11.25 13.32 -13.06
N ARG A 42 -11.36 13.88 -11.85
CA ARG A 42 -10.66 15.13 -11.55
C ARG A 42 -9.17 14.92 -11.81
N SER A 43 -8.51 15.93 -12.37
CA SER A 43 -7.05 15.99 -12.41
C SER A 43 -6.52 15.79 -10.99
N LEU A 44 -5.49 14.96 -10.83
CA LEU A 44 -4.81 14.84 -9.55
C LEU A 44 -4.28 16.22 -9.16
N ARG A 45 -4.67 16.67 -7.97
CA ARG A 45 -4.20 17.92 -7.38
C ARG A 45 -2.76 17.77 -6.90
N LYS A 46 -2.08 18.91 -6.74
CA LYS A 46 -0.73 18.92 -6.17
C LYS A 46 -0.78 18.58 -4.69
N LEU A 47 0.31 18.05 -4.16
CA LEU A 47 0.39 17.67 -2.75
C LEU A 47 0.13 18.86 -1.83
N GLU A 48 0.63 20.04 -2.20
CA GLU A 48 0.48 21.28 -1.42
C GLU A 48 -0.99 21.69 -1.28
N GLU A 49 -1.80 21.49 -2.31
CA GLU A 49 -3.25 21.77 -2.28
C GLU A 49 -3.98 20.80 -1.34
N ILE A 50 -3.59 19.52 -1.38
CA ILE A 50 -4.15 18.49 -0.50
C ILE A 50 -3.78 18.80 0.96
N ILE A 51 -2.52 19.17 1.22
CA ILE A 51 -2.06 19.55 2.56
C ILE A 51 -2.80 20.80 3.05
N ALA A 52 -3.01 21.80 2.20
CA ALA A 52 -3.77 23.00 2.56
C ALA A 52 -5.25 22.70 2.89
N ASP A 53 -5.85 21.69 2.28
CA ASP A 53 -7.18 21.21 2.65
C ASP A 53 -7.18 20.44 3.98
N ILE A 54 -6.12 19.71 4.29
CA ILE A 54 -5.93 19.06 5.59
C ILE A 54 -5.80 20.11 6.71
N GLU A 55 -4.93 21.11 6.51
CA GLU A 55 -4.73 22.22 7.46
C GLU A 55 -6.01 23.06 7.63
N GLY A 56 -6.81 23.18 6.55
CA GLY A 56 -8.04 23.95 6.53
C GLY A 56 -9.30 23.22 6.98
N ASP A 57 -9.19 22.01 7.54
CA ASP A 57 -10.31 21.14 7.94
C ASP A 57 -11.32 20.86 6.81
N ARG A 58 -10.83 20.81 5.56
CA ARG A 58 -11.61 20.51 4.34
C ARG A 58 -11.35 19.09 3.85
N ALA A 59 -11.25 18.15 4.78
CA ALA A 59 -10.94 16.75 4.50
C ALA A 59 -11.93 16.07 3.54
N ASP A 60 -13.19 16.51 3.55
CA ASP A 60 -14.26 15.99 2.68
C ASP A 60 -14.02 16.27 1.20
N ASN A 61 -13.16 17.25 0.87
CA ASN A 61 -12.79 17.56 -0.51
C ASN A 61 -11.69 16.64 -1.04
N ILE A 62 -11.09 15.79 -0.20
CA ILE A 62 -9.95 14.96 -0.55
C ILE A 62 -10.44 13.57 -0.95
N ASP A 63 -10.24 13.23 -2.23
CA ASP A 63 -10.62 11.92 -2.75
C ASP A 63 -9.73 10.81 -2.18
N ARG A 64 -10.24 9.57 -2.18
CA ARG A 64 -9.51 8.41 -1.64
C ARG A 64 -8.13 8.18 -2.29
N LEU A 65 -8.02 8.46 -3.59
CA LEU A 65 -6.74 8.35 -4.30
C LEU A 65 -5.77 9.45 -3.86
N GLU A 66 -6.28 10.66 -3.62
CA GLU A 66 -5.50 11.80 -3.11
C GLU A 66 -5.00 11.53 -1.69
N TRP A 67 -5.81 10.90 -0.84
CA TRP A 67 -5.36 10.43 0.48
C TRP A 67 -4.19 9.44 0.35
N THR A 68 -4.30 8.48 -0.56
CA THR A 68 -3.26 7.48 -0.78
C THR A 68 -1.97 8.14 -1.28
N TYR A 69 -2.09 9.05 -2.25
CA TYR A 69 -0.97 9.83 -2.78
C TYR A 69 -0.34 10.72 -1.69
N CYS A 70 -1.17 11.43 -0.92
CA CYS A 70 -0.72 12.29 0.17
C CYS A 70 0.10 11.49 1.19
N LEU A 71 -0.42 10.37 1.67
CA LEU A 71 0.31 9.51 2.60
C LEU A 71 1.64 9.02 2.01
N GLN A 72 1.66 8.58 0.75
CA GLN A 72 2.87 8.13 0.06
C GLN A 72 3.94 9.23 0.03
N ALA A 73 3.56 10.44 -0.37
CA ALA A 73 4.47 11.57 -0.55
C ALA A 73 4.77 12.33 0.76
N LYS A 74 4.02 12.05 1.85
CA LYS A 74 4.11 12.75 3.13
C LYS A 74 5.51 12.71 3.73
N THR A 75 6.21 11.57 3.64
CA THR A 75 7.57 11.44 4.20
C THR A 75 8.54 12.42 3.55
N GLU A 76 8.52 12.56 2.23
CA GLU A 76 9.36 13.53 1.53
C GLU A 76 8.95 14.97 1.80
N TRP A 77 7.64 15.22 1.94
CA TRP A 77 7.11 16.54 2.27
C TRP A 77 7.52 16.96 3.69
N ASP A 78 7.51 16.04 4.66
CA ASP A 78 7.91 16.28 6.04
C ASP A 78 9.40 16.66 6.16
N ILE A 79 10.25 16.00 5.38
CA ILE A 79 11.68 16.35 5.29
C ILE A 79 11.86 17.79 4.79
N LYS A 80 11.03 18.23 3.85
CA LYS A 80 11.08 19.58 3.28
C LYS A 80 10.42 20.63 4.17
N ASN A 81 9.50 20.23 5.05
CA ASN A 81 8.69 21.13 5.89
C ASN A 81 8.69 20.67 7.36
N PRO A 82 9.87 20.60 8.02
CA PRO A 82 9.99 20.03 9.36
C PRO A 82 9.13 20.75 10.40
N ASP A 83 8.98 22.08 10.27
CA ASP A 83 8.21 22.90 11.20
C ASP A 83 6.71 22.57 11.19
N LYS A 84 6.20 22.09 10.05
CA LYS A 84 4.79 21.74 9.86
C LYS A 84 4.52 20.24 9.98
N ALA A 85 5.54 19.41 9.83
CA ALA A 85 5.41 17.96 9.76
C ALA A 85 4.58 17.36 10.90
N SER A 86 4.82 17.83 12.13
CA SER A 86 4.09 17.37 13.33
C SER A 86 2.62 17.79 13.30
N GLU A 87 2.34 19.08 13.04
CA GLU A 87 0.99 19.64 13.00
C GLU A 87 0.14 18.97 11.91
N THR A 88 0.68 18.85 10.70
CA THR A 88 -0.04 18.20 9.60
C THR A 88 -0.28 16.72 9.88
N SER A 89 0.67 16.02 10.51
CA SER A 89 0.48 14.62 10.91
C SER A 89 -0.63 14.49 11.96
N GLN A 90 -0.67 15.39 12.93
CA GLN A 90 -1.73 15.42 13.93
C GLN A 90 -3.09 15.68 13.29
N ALA A 91 -3.20 16.63 12.35
CA ALA A 91 -4.43 16.90 11.62
C ALA A 91 -4.93 15.66 10.86
N ILE A 92 -4.04 14.96 10.15
CA ILE A 92 -4.37 13.69 9.47
C ILE A 92 -4.95 12.67 10.46
N TRP A 93 -4.34 12.52 11.64
CA TRP A 93 -4.83 11.60 12.66
C TRP A 93 -6.20 11.99 13.23
N GLN A 94 -6.47 13.29 13.40
CA GLN A 94 -7.78 13.76 13.84
C GLN A 94 -8.86 13.45 12.79
N ILE A 95 -8.59 13.75 11.52
CA ILE A 95 -9.49 13.43 10.40
C ILE A 95 -9.76 11.92 10.32
N ALA A 96 -8.73 11.10 10.49
CA ALA A 96 -8.84 9.65 10.45
C ALA A 96 -9.73 9.08 11.57
N ARG A 97 -9.98 9.82 12.66
CA ARG A 97 -10.85 9.37 13.75
C ARG A 97 -12.25 9.06 13.24
N ASP A 98 -12.76 9.87 12.32
CA ASP A 98 -14.11 9.75 11.77
C ASP A 98 -14.12 9.14 10.36
N ASN A 99 -12.96 9.08 9.69
CA ASN A 99 -12.77 8.45 8.38
C ASN A 99 -12.24 7.01 8.50
N SER A 100 -13.15 6.02 8.49
CA SER A 100 -12.79 4.60 8.68
C SER A 100 -11.79 4.05 7.65
N PRO A 101 -11.92 4.30 6.33
CA PRO A 101 -10.91 3.89 5.36
C PRO A 101 -9.51 4.49 5.64
N LEU A 102 -9.43 5.78 5.94
CA LEU A 102 -8.16 6.44 6.24
C LEU A 102 -7.53 5.88 7.52
N LYS A 103 -8.34 5.64 8.56
CA LYS A 103 -7.90 4.98 9.80
C LYS A 103 -7.26 3.63 9.52
N GLN A 104 -7.90 2.81 8.69
CA GLN A 104 -7.37 1.50 8.34
C GLN A 104 -6.05 1.61 7.55
N GLN A 105 -5.95 2.56 6.62
CA GLN A 105 -4.71 2.82 5.88
C GLN A 105 -3.56 3.23 6.82
N LEU A 106 -3.81 4.13 7.77
CA LEU A 106 -2.81 4.55 8.75
C LEU A 106 -2.38 3.41 9.67
N LEU A 107 -3.34 2.61 10.16
CA LEU A 107 -3.03 1.43 10.98
C LEU A 107 -2.12 0.46 10.25
N TRP A 108 -2.40 0.16 8.98
CA TRP A 108 -1.57 -0.73 8.18
C TRP A 108 -0.17 -0.16 7.96
N ARG A 109 -0.03 1.15 7.74
CA ARG A 109 1.30 1.78 7.64
C ARG A 109 2.11 1.59 8.92
N VAL A 110 1.51 1.86 10.08
CA VAL A 110 2.19 1.66 11.37
C VAL A 110 2.55 0.18 11.59
N ALA A 111 1.67 -0.74 11.23
CA ALA A 111 1.93 -2.18 11.34
C ALA A 111 3.10 -2.61 10.45
N ILE A 112 3.12 -2.16 9.19
CA ILE A 112 4.19 -2.46 8.23
C ILE A 112 5.52 -1.88 8.72
N ASP A 113 5.54 -0.61 9.13
CA ASP A 113 6.75 0.04 9.66
C ASP A 113 7.34 -0.75 10.84
N ARG A 114 6.50 -1.18 11.80
CA ARG A 114 6.97 -1.98 12.94
C ARG A 114 7.52 -3.33 12.53
N ILE A 115 6.88 -4.01 11.57
CA ILE A 115 7.36 -5.30 11.06
C ILE A 115 8.72 -5.11 10.37
N GLN A 116 8.87 -4.06 9.56
CA GLN A 116 10.12 -3.74 8.88
C GLN A 116 11.25 -3.41 9.86
N GLN A 117 10.99 -2.57 10.86
CA GLN A 117 11.98 -2.23 11.90
C GLN A 117 12.45 -3.48 12.64
N ASN A 118 11.53 -4.37 13.03
CA ASN A 118 11.88 -5.62 13.69
C ASN A 118 12.75 -6.52 12.81
N TYR A 119 12.44 -6.61 11.52
CA TYR A 119 13.25 -7.40 10.58
C TYR A 119 14.67 -6.85 10.43
N LEU A 120 14.82 -5.52 10.33
CA LEU A 120 16.13 -4.88 10.24
C LEU A 120 16.96 -5.10 11.51
N SER A 121 16.37 -4.96 12.69
CA SER A 121 17.08 -5.22 13.96
C SER A 121 17.55 -6.67 14.09
N GLN A 122 16.80 -7.65 13.54
CA GLN A 122 17.22 -9.05 13.55
C GLN A 122 18.42 -9.31 12.64
N LEU A 123 18.50 -8.63 11.49
CA LEU A 123 19.63 -8.75 10.56
C LEU A 123 20.92 -8.15 11.14
N GLU A 124 20.83 -7.01 11.81
CA GLU A 124 21.97 -6.38 12.48
C GLU A 124 22.57 -7.29 13.56
N VAL A 125 21.73 -7.90 14.39
CA VAL A 125 22.17 -8.85 15.44
C VAL A 125 22.83 -10.10 14.85
N GLN A 126 22.34 -10.61 13.70
CA GLN A 126 22.96 -11.74 13.02
C GLN A 126 24.34 -11.38 12.44
N SER A 127 24.49 -10.20 11.82
CA SER A 127 25.79 -9.75 11.28
C SER A 127 26.87 -9.59 12.35
N LEU A 128 26.51 -9.08 13.54
CA LEU A 128 27.45 -8.89 14.65
C LEU A 128 27.90 -10.22 15.29
N ASN A 129 27.01 -11.20 15.33
CA ASN A 129 27.32 -12.53 15.84
C ASN A 129 28.20 -13.36 14.88
N GLU A 130 28.14 -13.09 13.57
CA GLU A 130 29.01 -13.74 12.58
C GLU A 130 30.43 -13.15 12.55
N GLU A 131 30.60 -11.86 12.88
CA GLU A 131 31.92 -11.23 13.02
C GLU A 131 32.65 -11.61 14.31
N THR A 132 31.94 -11.96 15.39
CA THR A 132 32.53 -12.34 16.68
C THR A 132 32.95 -13.82 16.77
N VAL A 133 32.64 -14.62 15.75
CA VAL A 133 32.98 -16.06 15.67
C VAL A 133 34.16 -16.34 14.72
N LYS A 134 34.81 -15.31 14.17
CA LYS A 134 36.06 -15.42 13.41
C LYS A 134 37.27 -14.98 14.23
#